data_AF-A0A285CCY5-F1
#
_entry.id   AF-A0A285CCY5-F1
#
_cell.length_a   1.000
_cell.length_b   1.000
_cell.length_c   1.000
_cell.angle_alpha   90.00
_cell.angle_beta   90.00
_cell.angle_gamma   90.00
#
_symmetry.space_group_name_H-M   'P 1'
#
loop_
_entity.id
_entity.type
_entity.pdbx_description
1 polymer ?
#
loop_
_entity_poly.entity_id
_entity_poly.type
_entity_poly.pdbx_seq_one_letter_code
_entity_poly.pdbx_strand_id
1 'polypeptide(L)'
;MAPIPPPLTEAEVADAEQELGVAFPAEYRAYLLTVSAGGAVSRLARTERGWWWENNGAPARELLALPFPHPDSYAAEDDALADREPRAEDFADQDAYAAAWRAWDDECEPFEDRKTAGAIVAREHGCGFATLLALTGPLAGTLWWDGRATCGLIVPLSLDRLRGIPPIGFAAWLGRSSWDLLPPGWS
;
A
#
# COMPACT_ATOMS: atom_id res chain seq x y z
N MET A 1 -9.22 -28.92 2.44
CA MET A 1 -9.21 -27.56 3.02
C MET A 1 -8.29 -27.59 4.21
N ALA A 2 -7.21 -26.81 4.21
CA ALA A 2 -6.40 -26.64 5.41
C ALA A 2 -7.24 -25.92 6.49
N PRO A 3 -7.07 -26.25 7.79
CA PRO A 3 -7.78 -25.57 8.86
C PRO A 3 -7.41 -24.09 8.88
N ILE A 4 -8.39 -23.23 9.13
CA ILE A 4 -8.16 -21.81 9.39
C ILE A 4 -7.31 -21.70 10.66
N PRO A 5 -6.13 -21.07 10.61
CA PRO A 5 -5.31 -20.84 11.80
C PRO A 5 -6.09 -20.03 12.85
N PRO A 6 -5.80 -20.21 14.14
CA PRO A 6 -6.43 -19.41 15.19
C PRO A 6 -5.98 -17.94 15.10
N PRO A 7 -6.75 -17.02 15.72
CA PRO A 7 -6.31 -15.64 15.93
C PRO A 7 -4.94 -15.55 16.61
N LEU A 8 -4.22 -14.45 16.37
CA LEU A 8 -2.94 -14.21 17.04
C LEU A 8 -3.18 -13.89 18.51
N THR A 9 -2.24 -14.26 19.35
CA THR A 9 -2.22 -13.86 20.77
C THR A 9 -1.64 -12.46 20.95
N GLU A 10 -1.91 -11.83 22.10
CA GLU A 10 -1.28 -10.55 22.45
C GLU A 10 0.25 -10.61 22.43
N ALA A 11 0.83 -11.75 22.83
CA ALA A 11 2.28 -11.96 22.82
C ALA A 11 2.83 -12.00 21.39
N GLU A 12 2.14 -12.68 20.47
CA GLU A 12 2.53 -12.73 19.06
C GLU A 12 2.37 -11.37 18.36
N VAL A 13 1.30 -10.64 18.65
CA VAL A 13 1.10 -9.29 18.10
C VAL A 13 2.18 -8.33 18.62
N ALA A 14 2.50 -8.37 19.91
CA ALA A 14 3.56 -7.55 20.48
C ALA A 14 4.96 -7.92 19.92
N ASP A 15 5.24 -9.22 19.73
CA ASP A 15 6.48 -9.69 19.09
C ASP A 15 6.58 -9.19 17.64
N ALA A 16 5.47 -9.22 16.90
CA ALA A 16 5.41 -8.71 15.53
C ALA A 16 5.67 -7.20 15.46
N GLU A 17 4.99 -6.40 16.28
CA GLU A 17 5.21 -4.94 16.36
C GLU A 17 6.66 -4.59 16.72
N GLN A 18 7.24 -5.32 17.68
CA GLN A 18 8.62 -5.13 18.09
C GLN A 18 9.60 -5.47 16.96
N GLU A 19 9.42 -6.61 16.28
CA GLU A 19 10.30 -7.02 15.17
C GLU A 19 10.19 -6.08 13.97
N LEU A 20 8.97 -5.64 13.66
CA LEU A 20 8.68 -4.75 12.52
C LEU A 20 8.98 -3.28 12.82
N GLY A 21 9.20 -2.91 14.08
CA GLY A 21 9.49 -1.55 14.50
C GLY A 21 8.32 -0.59 14.36
N VAL A 22 7.08 -1.10 14.38
CA VAL A 22 5.85 -0.31 14.21
C VAL A 22 4.81 -0.69 15.25
N ALA A 23 3.96 0.26 15.64
CA ALA A 23 2.76 -0.02 16.44
C ALA A 23 1.57 -0.16 15.50
N PHE A 24 0.80 -1.25 15.63
CA PHE A 24 -0.36 -1.45 14.77
C PHE A 24 -1.51 -0.51 15.16
N PRO A 25 -2.27 0.00 14.17
CA PRO A 25 -3.49 0.74 14.44
C PRO A 25 -4.44 -0.09 15.31
N ALA A 26 -5.10 0.54 16.28
CA ALA A 26 -5.89 -0.15 17.30
C ALA A 26 -6.96 -1.08 16.72
N GLU A 27 -7.66 -0.64 15.67
CA GLU A 27 -8.68 -1.45 14.98
C GLU A 27 -8.08 -2.67 14.28
N TYR A 28 -6.89 -2.51 13.69
CA TYR A 28 -6.18 -3.62 13.04
C TYR A 28 -5.64 -4.62 14.07
N ARG A 29 -5.08 -4.10 15.18
CA ARG A 29 -4.64 -4.92 16.32
C ARG A 29 -5.79 -5.76 16.87
N ALA A 30 -6.96 -5.15 17.09
CA ALA A 30 -8.15 -5.85 17.57
C ALA A 30 -8.59 -6.97 16.62
N TYR A 31 -8.51 -6.73 15.30
CA TYR A 31 -8.79 -7.75 14.29
C TYR A 31 -7.81 -8.94 14.36
N LEU A 32 -6.52 -8.68 14.54
CA LEU A 32 -5.52 -9.75 14.67
C LEU A 32 -5.80 -10.67 15.87
N LEU A 33 -6.28 -10.11 16.97
CA LEU A 33 -6.55 -10.84 18.22
C LEU A 33 -7.86 -11.63 18.21
N THR A 34 -8.81 -11.25 17.36
CA THR A 34 -10.19 -11.77 17.40
C THR A 34 -10.55 -12.65 16.21
N VAL A 35 -9.93 -12.41 15.05
CA VAL A 35 -10.27 -13.09 13.80
C VAL A 35 -9.09 -13.85 13.20
N SER A 36 -7.82 -13.42 13.45
CA SER A 36 -6.68 -13.69 12.56
C SER A 36 -6.64 -15.09 11.93
N ALA A 37 -6.40 -15.02 10.62
CA ALA A 37 -6.37 -16.04 9.59
C ALA A 37 -7.74 -16.53 9.04
N GLY A 38 -7.80 -16.72 7.72
CA GLY A 38 -8.95 -17.30 6.99
C GLY A 38 -9.88 -16.34 6.25
N GLY A 39 -9.57 -15.04 6.14
CA GLY A 39 -10.49 -14.06 5.55
C GLY A 39 -9.86 -12.89 4.81
N ALA A 40 -10.75 -11.93 4.49
CA ALA A 40 -10.66 -10.66 3.75
C ALA A 40 -9.34 -9.84 3.70
N VAL A 41 -8.35 -10.13 4.54
CA VAL A 41 -7.14 -9.31 4.69
C VAL A 41 -5.90 -10.19 4.60
N SER A 42 -4.85 -9.70 3.94
CA SER A 42 -3.54 -10.35 3.88
C SER A 42 -3.09 -10.78 5.27
N ARG A 43 -2.76 -12.06 5.40
CA ARG A 43 -2.49 -12.67 6.70
C ARG A 43 -1.10 -12.28 7.18
N LEU A 44 -1.02 -11.76 8.41
CA LEU A 44 0.22 -11.62 9.16
C LEU A 44 0.60 -12.97 9.78
N ALA A 45 1.81 -13.45 9.51
CA ALA A 45 2.32 -14.69 10.09
C ALA A 45 3.84 -14.62 10.29
N ARG A 46 4.36 -15.46 11.19
CA ARG A 46 5.80 -15.66 11.32
C ARG A 46 6.29 -16.58 10.21
N THR A 47 7.23 -16.08 9.41
CA THR A 47 7.88 -16.79 8.30
C THR A 47 9.33 -17.14 8.66
N GLU A 48 10.05 -17.81 7.77
CA GLU A 48 11.50 -18.03 7.90
C GLU A 48 12.32 -16.73 7.99
N ARG A 49 11.76 -15.62 7.47
CA ARG A 49 12.37 -14.28 7.50
C ARG A 49 11.81 -13.41 8.63
N GLY A 50 11.07 -13.99 9.56
CA GLY A 50 10.39 -13.27 10.64
C GLY A 50 8.93 -12.93 10.33
N TRP A 51 8.33 -12.03 11.10
CA TRP A 51 6.94 -11.60 10.92
C TRP A 51 6.75 -10.89 9.60
N TRP A 52 5.75 -11.30 8.82
CA TRP A 52 5.41 -10.65 7.56
C TRP A 52 3.98 -10.95 7.08
N TRP A 53 3.46 -10.08 6.22
CA TRP A 53 2.17 -10.28 5.57
C TRP A 53 2.32 -11.08 4.28
N GLU A 54 1.36 -11.97 4.01
CA GLU A 54 1.20 -12.59 2.70
C GLU A 54 1.03 -11.50 1.62
N ASN A 55 1.50 -11.77 0.39
CA ASN A 55 1.38 -10.89 -0.77
C ASN A 55 2.03 -9.49 -0.63
N ASN A 56 2.94 -9.31 0.32
CA ASN A 56 3.70 -8.07 0.49
C ASN A 56 5.19 -8.29 0.16
N GLY A 57 5.79 -7.36 -0.59
CA GLY A 57 7.16 -7.47 -1.12
C GLY A 57 8.26 -6.95 -0.19
N ALA A 58 9.52 -7.17 -0.57
CA ALA A 58 10.68 -6.72 0.20
C ALA A 58 10.80 -5.17 0.33
N PRO A 59 10.56 -4.36 -0.72
CA PRO A 59 10.65 -2.89 -0.59
C PRO A 59 9.69 -2.33 0.48
N ALA A 60 8.48 -2.87 0.54
CA ALA A 60 7.50 -2.50 1.57
C ALA A 60 8.01 -2.78 3.00
N ARG A 61 8.84 -3.81 3.19
CA ARG A 61 9.45 -4.13 4.50
C ARG A 61 10.46 -3.07 4.93
N GLU A 62 11.27 -2.58 4.00
CA GLU A 62 12.30 -1.57 4.27
C GLU A 62 11.70 -0.19 4.55
N LEU A 63 10.55 0.11 3.92
CA LEU A 63 9.86 1.39 4.05
C LEU A 63 8.77 1.40 5.14
N LEU A 64 8.52 0.28 5.83
CA LEU A 64 7.40 0.14 6.77
C LEU A 64 7.45 1.12 7.95
N ALA A 65 8.65 1.46 8.42
CA ALA A 65 8.84 2.37 9.56
C ALA A 65 8.72 3.85 9.16
N LEU A 66 8.64 4.16 7.87
CA LEU A 66 8.41 5.52 7.38
C LEU A 66 6.91 5.84 7.41
N PRO A 67 6.51 7.11 7.60
CA PRO A 67 5.10 7.48 7.58
C PRO A 67 4.49 7.29 6.18
N PHE A 68 3.27 6.78 6.11
CA PHE A 68 2.51 6.72 4.86
C PHE A 68 2.24 8.14 4.33
N PRO A 69 2.73 8.47 3.12
CA PRO A 69 2.60 9.81 2.58
C PRO A 69 1.19 10.06 2.07
N HIS A 70 0.70 11.28 2.24
CA HIS A 70 -0.53 11.70 1.57
C HIS A 70 -0.23 11.94 0.08
N PRO A 71 -1.11 11.56 -0.88
CA PRO A 71 -0.87 11.78 -2.30
C PRO A 71 -0.47 13.22 -2.69
N ASP A 72 -1.11 14.21 -2.07
CA ASP A 72 -0.78 15.62 -2.28
C ASP A 72 0.66 15.99 -1.90
N SER A 73 1.34 15.22 -1.03
CA SER A 73 2.71 15.54 -0.60
C SER A 73 3.76 15.24 -1.66
N TYR A 74 3.47 14.34 -2.60
CA TYR A 74 4.41 13.96 -3.67
C TYR A 74 3.93 14.35 -5.07
N ALA A 75 2.75 14.95 -5.22
CA ALA A 75 2.16 15.30 -6.52
C ALA A 75 3.10 16.15 -7.40
N ALA A 76 3.79 17.15 -6.83
CA ALA A 76 4.71 17.99 -7.59
C ALA A 76 6.00 17.27 -8.01
N GLU A 77 6.51 16.32 -7.20
CA GLU A 77 7.67 15.49 -7.56
C GLU A 77 7.28 14.48 -8.65
N ASP A 78 6.05 13.97 -8.58
CA ASP A 78 5.46 13.07 -9.59
C ASP A 78 5.32 13.77 -10.95
N ASP A 79 4.73 14.97 -10.97
CA ASP A 79 4.63 15.79 -12.18
C ASP A 79 6.02 16.10 -12.77
N ALA A 80 6.98 16.47 -11.92
CA ALA A 80 8.34 16.78 -12.36
C ALA A 80 9.10 15.55 -12.90
N LEU A 81 8.79 14.35 -12.41
CA LEU A 81 9.36 13.10 -12.90
C LEU A 81 8.74 12.72 -14.24
N ALA A 82 7.41 12.84 -14.37
CA ALA A 82 6.69 12.61 -15.61
C ALA A 82 7.12 13.58 -16.73
N ASP A 83 7.35 14.85 -16.41
CA ASP A 83 7.83 15.86 -17.37
C ASP A 83 9.22 15.53 -17.94
N ARG A 84 10.02 14.72 -17.23
CA ARG A 84 11.35 14.27 -17.66
C ARG A 84 11.35 12.91 -18.34
N GLU A 85 10.19 12.30 -18.55
CA GLU A 85 10.10 11.01 -19.25
C GLU A 85 10.76 11.14 -20.64
N PRO A 86 11.81 10.35 -20.94
CA PRO A 86 12.49 10.41 -22.21
C PRO A 86 11.52 10.10 -23.35
N ARG A 87 11.51 10.94 -24.40
CA ARG A 87 10.72 10.72 -25.61
C ARG A 87 11.62 10.28 -26.74
N ALA A 88 11.22 9.25 -27.49
CA ALA A 88 12.03 8.70 -28.57
C ALA A 88 12.43 9.74 -29.63
N GLU A 89 11.59 10.76 -29.85
CA GLU A 89 11.83 11.86 -30.79
C GLU A 89 12.98 12.81 -30.40
N ASP A 90 13.39 12.83 -29.13
CA ASP A 90 14.46 13.69 -28.63
C ASP A 90 15.86 13.10 -28.83
N PHE A 91 15.96 11.86 -29.33
CA PHE A 91 17.22 11.13 -29.44
C PHE A 91 17.60 10.82 -30.90
N ALA A 92 18.90 10.84 -31.17
CA ALA A 92 19.45 10.60 -32.50
C ALA A 92 19.32 9.12 -32.95
N ASP A 93 19.30 8.19 -32.00
CA ASP A 93 19.17 6.76 -32.23
C ASP A 93 18.50 6.03 -31.07
N GLN A 94 18.12 4.78 -31.32
CA GLN A 94 17.39 3.93 -30.39
C GLN A 94 18.23 3.54 -29.16
N ASP A 95 19.55 3.41 -29.29
CA ASP A 95 20.42 3.00 -28.19
C ASP A 95 20.55 4.13 -27.16
N ALA A 96 20.69 5.37 -27.64
CA ALA A 96 20.69 6.57 -26.81
C ALA A 96 19.36 6.76 -26.08
N TYR A 97 18.22 6.59 -26.77
CA TYR A 97 16.89 6.61 -26.16
C TYR A 97 16.75 5.53 -25.07
N ALA A 98 17.13 4.28 -25.37
CA ALA A 98 17.01 3.18 -24.43
C ALA A 98 17.88 3.38 -23.18
N ALA A 99 19.06 4.00 -23.32
CA ALA A 99 19.91 4.35 -22.20
C ALA A 99 19.29 5.44 -21.31
N ALA A 100 18.73 6.49 -21.90
CA ALA A 100 18.04 7.54 -21.17
C ALA A 100 16.78 7.03 -20.46
N TRP A 101 15.99 6.20 -21.15
CA TRP A 101 14.78 5.59 -20.59
C TRP A 101 15.11 4.72 -19.37
N ARG A 102 16.14 3.87 -19.44
CA ARG A 102 16.59 3.07 -18.28
C ARG A 102 17.02 3.93 -17.10
N ALA A 103 17.78 5.00 -17.35
CA ALA A 103 18.22 5.87 -16.28
C ALA A 103 17.05 6.60 -15.59
N TRP A 104 16.00 6.94 -16.35
CA TRP A 104 14.77 7.51 -15.80
C TRP A 104 13.96 6.46 -15.04
N ASP A 105 13.82 5.24 -15.57
CA ASP A 105 13.12 4.11 -14.92
C ASP A 105 13.77 3.73 -13.58
N ASP A 106 15.11 3.66 -13.54
CA ASP A 106 15.90 3.43 -12.31
C ASP A 106 15.69 4.53 -11.26
N GLU A 107 15.36 5.76 -11.68
CA GLU A 107 15.00 6.86 -10.77
C GLU A 107 13.54 6.76 -10.29
N CYS A 108 12.64 6.27 -11.16
CA CYS A 108 11.22 6.14 -10.87
C CYS A 108 10.93 5.05 -9.84
N GLU A 109 11.62 3.91 -9.91
CA GLU A 109 11.33 2.76 -9.05
C GLU A 109 11.40 3.12 -7.53
N PRO A 110 12.47 3.75 -7.01
CA PRO A 110 12.51 4.17 -5.61
C PRO A 110 11.49 5.26 -5.26
N PHE A 111 11.03 6.05 -6.24
CA PHE A 111 9.98 7.04 -6.02
C PHE A 111 8.60 6.37 -5.90
N GLU A 112 8.30 5.40 -6.77
CA GLU A 112 7.07 4.61 -6.69
C GLU A 112 6.97 3.80 -5.40
N ASP A 113 8.07 3.21 -4.93
CA ASP A 113 8.08 2.50 -3.65
C ASP A 113 7.81 3.45 -2.47
N ARG A 114 8.31 4.69 -2.52
CA ARG A 114 8.06 5.70 -1.48
C ARG A 114 6.59 6.09 -1.38
N LYS A 115 5.81 6.01 -2.46
CA LYS A 115 4.36 6.34 -2.44
C LYS A 115 3.54 5.40 -1.54
N THR A 116 4.05 4.20 -1.24
CA THR A 116 3.39 3.22 -0.36
C THR A 116 4.15 2.92 0.93
N ALA A 117 5.17 3.72 1.25
CA ALA A 117 5.90 3.64 2.50
C ALA A 117 4.94 3.62 3.70
N GLY A 118 5.26 2.89 4.77
CA GLY A 118 4.38 2.84 5.95
C GLY A 118 3.02 2.16 5.76
N ALA A 119 2.75 1.56 4.60
CA ALA A 119 1.53 0.80 4.34
C ALA A 119 1.83 -0.64 3.93
N ILE A 120 0.82 -1.49 4.04
CA ILE A 120 0.82 -2.86 3.53
C ILE A 120 -0.35 -3.06 2.57
N VAL A 121 -0.20 -4.01 1.64
CA VAL A 121 -1.32 -4.53 0.86
C VAL A 121 -2.19 -5.35 1.79
N ALA A 122 -3.31 -4.75 2.21
CA ALA A 122 -4.32 -5.40 3.02
C ALA A 122 -5.17 -6.35 2.17
N ARG A 123 -5.38 -6.07 0.89
CA ARG A 123 -6.10 -6.96 -0.02
C ARG A 123 -5.67 -6.71 -1.47
N GLU A 124 -5.41 -7.79 -2.20
CA GLU A 124 -5.19 -7.76 -3.64
C GLU A 124 -6.51 -7.95 -4.39
N HIS A 125 -6.70 -7.19 -5.48
CA HIS A 125 -7.88 -7.29 -6.36
C HIS A 125 -7.54 -7.80 -7.76
N GLY A 126 -6.26 -8.08 -8.04
CA GLY A 126 -5.77 -8.47 -9.37
C GLY A 126 -5.56 -7.27 -10.28
N CYS A 127 -4.94 -7.50 -11.45
CA CYS A 127 -4.60 -6.44 -12.42
C CYS A 127 -3.71 -5.31 -11.84
N GLY A 128 -2.98 -5.59 -10.75
CA GLY A 128 -2.14 -4.58 -10.07
C GLY A 128 -2.92 -3.64 -9.16
N PHE A 129 -4.18 -3.94 -8.85
CA PHE A 129 -5.00 -3.17 -7.91
C PHE A 129 -4.93 -3.76 -6.52
N ALA A 130 -4.69 -2.89 -5.54
CA ALA A 130 -4.63 -3.28 -4.14
C ALA A 130 -5.41 -2.30 -3.25
N THR A 131 -5.86 -2.81 -2.11
CA THR A 131 -6.22 -1.97 -0.97
C THR A 131 -5.05 -1.92 -0.01
N LEU A 132 -4.57 -0.72 0.26
CA LEU A 132 -3.52 -0.44 1.21
C LEU A 132 -4.11 -0.12 2.58
N LEU A 133 -3.46 -0.62 3.63
CA LEU A 133 -3.65 -0.19 5.01
C LEU A 133 -2.42 0.57 5.46
N ALA A 134 -2.59 1.85 5.79
CA ALA A 134 -1.54 2.64 6.41
C ALA A 134 -1.32 2.14 7.86
N LEU A 135 -0.09 1.78 8.19
CA LEU A 135 0.30 1.34 9.54
C LEU A 135 1.10 2.41 10.29
N THR A 136 1.88 3.22 9.57
CA THR A 136 2.82 4.16 10.18
C THR A 136 2.52 5.60 9.79
N GLY A 137 2.64 6.53 10.73
CA GLY A 137 2.46 7.96 10.51
C GLY A 137 1.05 8.49 10.77
N PRO A 138 0.75 9.76 10.40
CA PRO A 138 -0.50 10.44 10.75
C PRO A 138 -1.77 9.81 10.14
N LEU A 139 -1.61 9.04 9.07
CA LEU A 139 -2.69 8.36 8.36
C LEU A 139 -2.88 6.91 8.84
N ALA A 140 -2.15 6.46 9.86
CA ALA A 140 -2.22 5.10 10.36
C ALA A 140 -3.67 4.68 10.72
N GLY A 141 -4.07 3.49 10.28
CA GLY A 141 -5.42 2.94 10.44
C GLY A 141 -6.40 3.27 9.32
N THR A 142 -6.00 4.08 8.34
CA THR A 142 -6.83 4.45 7.19
C THR A 142 -6.57 3.58 5.96
N LEU A 143 -7.59 3.44 5.10
CA LEU A 143 -7.56 2.56 3.94
C LEU A 143 -7.56 3.35 2.63
N TRP A 144 -6.75 2.87 1.69
CA TRP A 144 -6.50 3.51 0.41
C TRP A 144 -6.58 2.51 -0.73
N TRP A 145 -6.96 2.98 -1.89
CA TRP A 145 -6.90 2.22 -3.13
C TRP A 145 -5.60 2.54 -3.85
N ASP A 146 -4.82 1.50 -4.15
CA ASP A 146 -3.70 1.59 -5.06
C ASP A 146 -4.19 1.33 -6.49
N GLY A 147 -4.36 2.42 -7.24
CA GLY A 147 -4.74 2.42 -8.65
C GLY A 147 -3.57 2.69 -9.59
N ARG A 148 -2.32 2.68 -9.09
CA ARG A 148 -1.16 3.15 -9.87
C ARG A 148 -0.95 2.37 -11.16
N ALA A 149 -1.29 1.08 -11.17
CA ALA A 149 -1.21 0.23 -12.36
C ALA A 149 -2.03 0.73 -13.58
N THR A 150 -3.05 1.57 -13.39
CA THR A 150 -3.88 2.08 -14.51
C THR A 150 -3.98 3.59 -14.58
N CYS A 151 -3.99 4.28 -13.45
CA CYS A 151 -4.21 5.72 -13.40
C CYS A 151 -3.07 6.49 -12.72
N GLY A 152 -2.03 5.81 -12.24
CA GLY A 152 -0.91 6.44 -11.53
C GLY A 152 -1.24 6.95 -10.12
N LEU A 153 -2.46 6.74 -9.62
CA LEU A 153 -2.94 7.37 -8.39
C LEU A 153 -3.19 6.37 -7.26
N ILE A 154 -2.91 6.84 -6.04
CA ILE A 154 -3.42 6.28 -4.80
C ILE A 154 -4.57 7.18 -4.33
N VAL A 155 -5.73 6.59 -4.07
CA VAL A 155 -6.94 7.36 -3.69
C VAL A 155 -7.50 6.92 -2.35
N PRO A 156 -7.98 7.87 -1.51
CA PRO A 156 -8.58 7.52 -0.24
C PRO A 156 -9.89 6.77 -0.45
N LEU A 157 -10.08 5.65 0.25
CA LEU A 157 -11.39 4.99 0.31
C LEU A 157 -12.28 5.76 1.27
N SER A 158 -13.51 6.09 0.89
CA SER A 158 -14.40 6.89 1.75
C SER A 158 -15.85 6.43 1.63
N LEU A 159 -16.60 6.51 2.74
CA LEU A 159 -18.04 6.26 2.73
C LEU A 159 -18.81 7.33 1.94
N ASP A 160 -18.34 8.58 1.99
CA ASP A 160 -18.95 9.69 1.24
C ASP A 160 -18.44 9.75 -0.21
N ARG A 161 -17.39 8.99 -0.55
CA ARG A 161 -16.79 8.87 -1.89
C ARG A 161 -16.32 10.20 -2.50
N LEU A 162 -16.25 11.28 -1.72
CA LEU A 162 -15.80 12.60 -2.16
C LEU A 162 -14.32 12.81 -1.85
N ARG A 163 -13.59 13.45 -2.77
CA ARG A 163 -12.21 13.89 -2.52
C ARG A 163 -12.16 14.91 -1.38
N GLY A 164 -11.13 14.83 -0.55
CA GLY A 164 -10.94 15.72 0.61
C GLY A 164 -11.70 15.31 1.88
N ILE A 165 -12.52 14.26 1.83
CA ILE A 165 -13.09 13.64 3.02
C ILE A 165 -12.06 12.68 3.62
N PRO A 166 -11.96 12.59 4.97
CA PRO A 166 -11.08 11.64 5.62
C PRO A 166 -11.27 10.21 5.09
N PRO A 167 -10.19 9.45 4.87
CA PRO A 167 -10.31 8.07 4.46
C PRO A 167 -10.94 7.22 5.56
N ILE A 168 -11.63 6.16 5.15
CA ILE A 168 -12.29 5.21 6.02
C ILE A 168 -11.28 4.47 6.90
N GLY A 169 -11.67 4.22 8.16
CA GLY A 169 -10.92 3.38 9.08
C GLY A 169 -11.08 1.89 8.80
N PHE A 170 -10.16 1.08 9.34
CA PHE A 170 -10.12 -0.37 9.12
C PHE A 170 -11.39 -1.10 9.53
N ALA A 171 -11.93 -0.83 10.73
CA ALA A 171 -13.13 -1.50 11.21
C ALA A 171 -14.35 -1.19 10.34
N ALA A 172 -14.45 0.05 9.84
CA ALA A 172 -15.55 0.47 8.97
C ALA A 172 -15.41 -0.09 7.54
N TRP A 173 -14.19 -0.31 7.06
CA TRP A 173 -13.90 -0.96 5.78
C TRP A 173 -14.13 -2.48 5.82
N LEU A 174 -13.88 -3.13 6.95
CA LEU A 174 -13.94 -4.58 7.07
C LEU A 174 -15.31 -5.14 6.62
N GLY A 175 -15.28 -6.07 5.67
CA GLY A 175 -16.50 -6.67 5.09
C GLY A 175 -17.12 -5.89 3.92
N ARG A 176 -16.52 -4.78 3.48
CA ARG A 176 -16.97 -4.01 2.31
C ARG A 176 -16.11 -4.32 1.08
N SER A 177 -16.69 -4.11 -0.10
CA SER A 177 -15.92 -4.00 -1.34
C SER A 177 -15.21 -2.66 -1.37
N SER A 178 -13.93 -2.65 -1.75
CA SER A 178 -13.17 -1.41 -1.88
C SER A 178 -13.60 -0.61 -3.10
N TRP A 179 -14.09 -1.29 -4.14
CA TRP A 179 -14.68 -0.68 -5.33
C TRP A 179 -15.87 0.22 -5.01
N ASP A 180 -16.70 -0.16 -4.02
CA ASP A 180 -17.88 0.62 -3.61
C ASP A 180 -17.51 1.92 -2.88
N LEU A 181 -16.26 2.03 -2.43
CA LEU A 181 -15.72 3.14 -1.64
C LEU A 181 -14.86 4.09 -2.48
N LEU A 182 -14.67 3.78 -3.76
CA LEU A 182 -13.94 4.64 -4.70
C LEU A 182 -14.78 5.87 -5.08
N PRO A 183 -14.15 7.00 -5.40
CA PRO A 183 -14.85 8.16 -5.93
C PRO A 183 -15.72 7.83 -7.16
N PRO A 184 -16.81 8.58 -7.41
CA PRO A 184 -17.59 8.42 -8.64
C PRO A 184 -16.71 8.51 -9.89
N GLY A 185 -16.96 7.63 -10.88
CA GLY A 185 -16.19 7.56 -12.14
C GLY A 185 -15.00 6.59 -12.13
N TRP A 186 -14.82 5.82 -11.04
CA TRP A 186 -13.78 4.80 -10.89
C TRP A 186 -14.30 3.35 -10.90
N SER A 187 -15.61 3.17 -11.11
CA SER A 187 -16.32 1.88 -11.13
C SER A 187 -16.78 1.50 -12.53
#